data_AF-A0A1R1BEJ6-F1
#
_entry.id   AF-A0A1R1BEJ6-F1
#
_cell.length_a   1.000
_cell.length_b   1.000
_cell.length_c   1.000
_cell.angle_alpha   90.00
_cell.angle_beta   90.00
_cell.angle_gamma   90.00
#
_symmetry.space_group_name_H-M   'P 1'
#
loop_
_entity.id
_entity.type
_entity.pdbx_description
1 polymer ?
#
loop_
_entity_poly.entity_id
_entity_poly.type
_entity_poly.pdbx_seq_one_letter_code
_entity_poly.pdbx_strand_id
1 'polypeptide(L)'
;MSREHILGDFHNILSDKDVWKIGGFPLQDGSFWNYREPNAVVIVRNGILYVRAPLSRKHDHVQFLDNAKHMYYSVDAVQVPEAGEVSFELQIRSRTTGTAAHDLYDGFVSLNLLDFTTGAALDFFVGNDTYASVYGILPFPGVEVPESDKTRFFCIFKEETDFQPREFNTYRITYHRGNDEVIFAVNGVEVRRERQVPIKLNQFTVALGIMTEKDLTPEGSVSVHGQTVIAEWTPIKVTYQD
;
A
#
# COMPACT_ATOMS: atom_id res chain seq x y z
N MET A 1 -7.45 5.97 -26.10
CA MET A 1 -6.04 5.82 -26.54
C MET A 1 -5.25 5.29 -25.35
N SER A 2 -4.09 4.64 -25.53
CA SER A 2 -3.28 4.19 -24.38
C SER A 2 -2.16 5.18 -24.05
N ARG A 3 -2.04 5.55 -22.78
CA ARG A 3 -0.96 6.39 -22.23
C ARG A 3 -0.23 5.60 -21.16
N GLU A 4 1.08 5.79 -21.06
CA GLU A 4 1.92 5.19 -20.02
C GLU A 4 2.81 6.24 -19.37
N HIS A 5 3.06 6.07 -18.08
CA HIS A 5 4.19 6.71 -17.41
C HIS A 5 4.74 5.81 -16.30
N ILE A 6 5.96 6.10 -15.85
CA ILE A 6 6.64 5.35 -14.80
C ILE A 6 6.71 6.21 -13.53
N LEU A 7 6.17 5.71 -12.43
CA LEU A 7 6.42 6.24 -11.09
C LEU A 7 7.63 5.52 -10.50
N GLY A 8 8.74 6.23 -10.39
CA GLY A 8 10.01 5.68 -9.95
C GLY A 8 10.87 6.78 -9.37
N ASP A 9 12.02 7.04 -9.98
CA ASP A 9 12.91 8.12 -9.54
C ASP A 9 13.43 7.99 -8.09
N PHE A 10 13.62 6.74 -7.65
CA PHE A 10 14.02 6.47 -6.28
C PHE A 10 15.36 7.10 -5.88
N HIS A 11 16.18 7.56 -6.82
CA HIS A 11 17.43 8.26 -6.47
C HIS A 11 17.19 9.55 -5.67
N ASN A 12 15.99 10.13 -5.77
CA ASN A 12 15.54 11.29 -4.99
C ASN A 12 14.63 10.91 -3.81
N ILE A 13 14.52 9.62 -3.44
CA ILE A 13 13.57 9.15 -2.40
C ILE A 13 13.76 9.84 -1.03
N LEU A 14 14.97 10.36 -0.76
CA LEU A 14 15.29 11.05 0.50
C LEU A 14 15.06 12.57 0.46
N SER A 15 14.72 13.15 -0.70
CA SER A 15 14.47 14.60 -0.82
C SER A 15 13.15 15.01 -0.21
N ASP A 16 12.21 14.06 -0.06
CA ASP A 16 10.84 14.24 0.44
C ASP A 16 10.02 15.33 -0.29
N LYS A 17 10.36 15.62 -1.56
CA LYS A 17 9.78 16.77 -2.29
C LYS A 17 9.44 16.50 -3.75
N ASP A 18 10.13 15.55 -4.39
CA ASP A 18 10.06 15.37 -5.84
C ASP A 18 8.95 14.37 -6.21
N VAL A 19 9.30 13.10 -6.43
CA VAL A 19 8.32 12.07 -6.79
C VAL A 19 7.71 11.41 -5.55
N TRP A 20 8.50 11.32 -4.47
CA TRP A 20 8.12 10.64 -3.23
C TRP A 20 8.35 11.52 -2.02
N LYS A 21 7.51 11.33 -1.01
CA LYS A 21 7.65 11.89 0.33
C LYS A 21 7.34 10.83 1.36
N ILE A 22 7.90 10.93 2.56
CA ILE A 22 7.43 10.11 3.68
C ILE A 22 5.93 10.33 3.91
N GLY A 23 5.20 9.22 3.96
CA GLY A 23 3.78 9.17 4.25
C GLY A 23 3.48 9.41 5.72
N GLY A 24 2.23 9.74 6.03
CA GLY A 24 1.84 10.11 7.37
C GLY A 24 0.52 10.87 7.41
N PHE A 25 0.10 11.23 8.62
CA PHE A 25 -1.15 11.96 8.85
C PHE A 25 -0.95 13.11 9.84
N PRO A 26 -1.67 14.23 9.65
CA PRO A 26 -1.79 15.25 10.68
C PRO A 26 -2.56 14.69 11.87
N LEU A 27 -2.14 15.08 13.08
CA LEU A 27 -2.77 14.71 14.34
C LEU A 27 -3.63 15.86 14.86
N GLN A 28 -4.57 15.53 15.76
CA GLN A 28 -5.49 16.52 16.34
C GLN A 28 -4.79 17.61 17.16
N ASP A 29 -3.60 17.32 17.69
CA ASP A 29 -2.76 18.26 18.44
C ASP A 29 -1.93 19.19 17.53
N GLY A 30 -2.10 19.08 16.20
CA GLY A 30 -1.38 19.87 15.20
C GLY A 30 0.00 19.33 14.83
N SER A 31 0.46 18.24 15.47
CA SER A 31 1.67 17.54 15.05
C SER A 31 1.42 16.66 13.82
N PHE A 32 2.48 16.07 13.27
CA PHE A 32 2.40 15.18 12.10
C PHE A 32 3.04 13.83 12.40
N TRP A 33 2.27 12.75 12.26
CA TRP A 33 2.76 11.39 12.38
C TRP A 33 3.39 10.95 11.07
N ASN A 34 4.71 10.79 11.06
CA ASN A 34 5.45 10.31 9.89
C ASN A 34 5.65 8.80 9.96
N TYR A 35 5.34 8.04 8.91
CA TYR A 35 5.71 6.64 8.80
C TYR A 35 7.18 6.50 8.40
N ARG A 36 8.07 6.72 9.38
CA ARG A 36 9.52 6.62 9.20
C ARG A 36 10.14 5.81 10.33
N GLU A 37 10.47 4.55 10.04
CA GLU A 37 11.34 3.77 10.92
C GLU A 37 12.73 4.45 11.05
N PRO A 38 13.19 4.77 12.27
CA PRO A 38 14.40 5.55 12.49
C PRO A 38 15.68 4.81 12.07
N ASN A 39 15.67 3.48 12.14
CA ASN A 39 16.82 2.64 11.83
C ASN A 39 16.67 1.94 10.46
N ALA A 40 15.80 2.46 9.59
CA ALA A 40 15.66 1.93 8.24
C ALA A 40 16.91 2.23 7.40
N VAL A 41 17.41 1.20 6.72
CA VAL A 41 18.50 1.31 5.75
C VAL A 41 17.89 1.36 4.35
N VAL A 42 18.03 2.51 3.68
CA VAL A 42 17.52 2.76 2.34
C VAL A 42 18.66 2.69 1.34
N ILE A 43 18.51 1.85 0.30
CA ILE A 43 19.48 1.69 -0.78
C ILE A 43 18.74 1.78 -2.10
N VAL A 44 19.27 2.59 -3.03
CA VAL A 44 18.74 2.68 -4.38
C VAL A 44 19.82 2.18 -5.33
N ARG A 45 19.52 1.12 -6.08
CA ARG A 45 20.47 0.53 -7.03
C ARG A 45 19.71 -0.06 -8.22
N ASN A 46 20.21 0.15 -9.43
CA ASN A 46 19.62 -0.37 -10.66
C ASN A 46 18.12 -0.04 -10.79
N GLY A 47 17.71 1.15 -10.34
CA GLY A 47 16.30 1.58 -10.35
C GLY A 47 15.40 0.89 -9.32
N ILE A 48 15.92 0.03 -8.44
CA ILE A 48 15.18 -0.63 -7.37
C ILE A 48 15.35 0.15 -6.07
N LEU A 49 14.24 0.37 -5.36
CA LEU A 49 14.22 0.84 -3.98
C LEU A 49 14.31 -0.36 -3.05
N TYR A 50 15.40 -0.44 -2.28
CA TYR A 50 15.60 -1.41 -1.21
C TYR A 50 15.46 -0.70 0.13
N VAL A 51 14.66 -1.24 1.04
CA VAL A 51 14.53 -0.76 2.42
C VAL A 51 14.60 -1.94 3.38
N ARG A 52 15.55 -1.91 4.32
CA ARG A 52 15.59 -2.84 5.46
C ARG A 52 15.22 -2.07 6.73
N ALA A 53 14.13 -2.44 7.37
CA ALA A 53 13.63 -1.78 8.56
C ALA A 53 13.51 -2.78 9.73
N PRO A 54 14.38 -2.70 10.74
CA PRO A 54 14.10 -3.24 12.07
C PRO A 54 12.92 -2.45 12.65
N LEU A 55 11.83 -3.14 12.97
CA LEU A 55 10.61 -2.45 13.38
C LEU A 55 10.75 -1.94 14.82
N SER A 56 10.37 -0.69 15.02
CA SER A 56 10.40 0.01 16.31
C SER A 56 9.26 1.00 16.48
N ARG A 57 8.67 1.43 15.36
CA ARG A 57 7.60 2.42 15.34
C ARG A 57 6.28 1.77 15.69
N LYS A 58 5.57 2.36 16.66
CA LYS A 58 4.24 1.90 17.07
C LYS A 58 3.39 3.05 17.58
N HIS A 59 2.08 2.85 17.61
CA HIS A 59 1.13 3.81 18.13
C HIS A 59 0.07 3.11 18.99
N ASP A 60 0.09 3.33 20.31
CA ASP A 60 -0.69 2.51 21.26
C ASP A 60 -2.21 2.78 21.28
N HIS A 61 -2.70 3.79 20.55
CA HIS A 61 -4.08 4.26 20.67
C HIS A 61 -4.86 4.40 19.36
N VAL A 62 -4.20 4.32 18.21
CA VAL A 62 -4.84 4.58 16.91
C VAL A 62 -4.30 3.58 15.91
N GLN A 63 -5.13 2.60 15.54
CA GLN A 63 -4.75 1.47 14.69
C GLN A 63 -4.06 1.93 13.40
N PHE A 64 -4.66 2.92 12.73
CA PHE A 64 -4.15 3.41 11.46
C PHE A 64 -2.73 4.01 11.56
N LEU A 65 -2.41 4.63 12.69
CA LEU A 65 -1.08 5.18 12.95
C LEU A 65 -0.08 4.10 13.36
N ASP A 66 -0.57 2.99 13.90
CA ASP A 66 0.25 1.84 14.26
C ASP A 66 0.61 0.99 13.03
N ASN A 67 -0.30 0.80 12.08
CA ASN A 67 -0.11 -0.20 11.02
C ASN A 67 1.14 0.05 10.16
N ALA A 68 1.31 1.28 9.65
CA ALA A 68 2.47 1.61 8.84
C ALA A 68 3.69 1.97 9.68
N LYS A 69 4.84 1.42 9.30
CA LYS A 69 6.12 1.60 9.99
C LYS A 69 7.03 2.54 9.22
N HIS A 70 7.18 2.25 7.94
CA HIS A 70 8.00 3.02 7.01
C HIS A 70 7.28 3.08 5.67
N MET A 71 6.86 4.25 5.22
CA MET A 71 6.02 4.36 4.03
C MET A 71 6.33 5.62 3.24
N TYR A 72 6.38 5.49 1.92
CA TYR A 72 6.51 6.60 0.98
C TYR A 72 5.18 6.80 0.26
N TYR A 73 4.76 8.04 0.11
CA TYR A 73 3.65 8.47 -0.75
C TYR A 73 4.18 9.12 -2.01
N SER A 74 3.52 8.89 -3.14
CA SER A 74 3.70 9.72 -4.32
C SER A 74 3.33 11.16 -3.97
N VAL A 75 4.12 12.12 -4.45
CA VAL A 75 3.84 13.55 -4.24
C VAL A 75 2.57 13.95 -4.99
N ASP A 76 2.48 13.53 -6.25
CA ASP A 76 1.31 13.71 -7.09
C ASP A 76 0.41 12.48 -7.06
N ALA A 77 -0.90 12.72 -7.11
CA ALA A 77 -1.89 11.65 -7.25
C ALA A 77 -2.08 11.28 -8.72
N VAL A 78 -2.24 9.98 -8.97
CA VAL A 78 -2.60 9.44 -10.28
C VAL A 78 -4.10 9.60 -10.48
N GLN A 79 -4.50 10.39 -11.48
CA GLN A 79 -5.91 10.64 -11.80
C GLN A 79 -6.53 9.45 -12.52
N VAL A 80 -7.76 9.08 -12.15
CA VAL A 80 -8.52 8.03 -12.83
C VAL A 80 -9.32 8.65 -13.99
N PRO A 81 -9.20 8.14 -15.24
CA PRO A 81 -10.01 8.63 -16.36
C PRO A 81 -11.50 8.41 -16.11
N GLU A 82 -12.36 9.36 -16.51
CA GLU A 82 -13.79 9.32 -16.17
C GLU A 82 -14.52 8.07 -16.69
N ALA A 83 -14.26 7.69 -17.95
CA ALA A 83 -14.86 6.54 -18.62
C ALA A 83 -13.92 5.33 -18.73
N GLY A 84 -12.64 5.51 -18.39
CA GLY A 84 -11.58 4.57 -18.68
C GLY A 84 -11.13 3.71 -17.51
N GLU A 85 -9.96 3.12 -17.68
CA GLU A 85 -9.23 2.37 -16.66
C GLU A 85 -7.82 2.89 -16.45
N VAL A 86 -7.32 2.69 -15.23
CA VAL A 86 -5.92 2.89 -14.87
C VAL A 86 -5.37 1.60 -14.26
N SER A 87 -4.16 1.22 -14.65
CA SER A 87 -3.47 0.04 -14.16
C SER A 87 -2.10 0.40 -13.60
N PHE A 88 -1.77 -0.18 -12.44
CA PHE A 88 -0.50 0.00 -11.73
C PHE A 88 0.19 -1.35 -11.65
N GLU A 89 1.37 -1.48 -12.24
CA GLU A 89 2.14 -2.72 -12.28
C GLU A 89 3.57 -2.48 -11.78
N LEU A 90 4.04 -3.30 -10.85
CA LEU A 90 5.41 -3.29 -10.34
C LEU A 90 5.84 -4.69 -9.93
N GLN A 91 7.11 -4.87 -9.61
CA GLN A 91 7.58 -6.05 -8.92
C GLN A 91 7.92 -5.73 -7.47
N ILE A 92 7.52 -6.63 -6.58
CA ILE A 92 7.81 -6.58 -5.15
C ILE A 92 8.56 -7.83 -4.76
N ARG A 93 9.59 -7.67 -3.93
CA ARG A 93 10.22 -8.76 -3.18
C ARG A 93 10.19 -8.43 -1.70
N SER A 94 9.62 -9.34 -0.92
CA SER A 94 9.50 -9.24 0.53
C SER A 94 10.33 -10.31 1.21
N ARG A 95 11.10 -9.92 2.23
CA ARG A 95 11.82 -10.84 3.10
C ARG A 95 11.72 -10.36 4.54
N THR A 96 11.18 -11.21 5.40
CA THR A 96 11.03 -10.87 6.83
C THR A 96 11.82 -11.83 7.71
N THR A 97 12.30 -11.32 8.83
CA THR A 97 13.01 -12.09 9.85
C THR A 97 12.47 -11.78 11.22
N GLY A 98 12.32 -12.80 12.06
CA GLY A 98 11.71 -12.64 13.38
C GLY A 98 10.20 -12.46 13.36
N THR A 99 9.54 -12.54 12.20
CA THR A 99 8.08 -12.59 12.11
C THR A 99 7.56 -14.00 12.39
N ALA A 100 6.33 -14.11 12.89
CA ALA A 100 5.62 -15.37 13.01
C ALA A 100 5.40 -16.02 11.63
N ALA A 101 5.51 -17.34 11.57
CA ALA A 101 5.26 -18.10 10.35
C ALA A 101 3.77 -18.08 10.00
N HIS A 102 3.44 -17.95 8.71
CA HIS A 102 2.07 -17.91 8.21
C HIS A 102 1.21 -16.75 8.76
N ASP A 103 1.88 -15.71 9.26
CA ASP A 103 1.24 -14.54 9.85
C ASP A 103 1.64 -13.30 9.06
N LEU A 104 0.91 -13.06 7.96
CA LEU A 104 1.18 -11.94 7.06
C LEU A 104 1.21 -10.60 7.82
N TYR A 105 0.35 -10.46 8.81
CA TYR A 105 0.11 -9.21 9.54
C TYR A 105 1.22 -8.87 10.55
N ASP A 106 2.15 -9.80 10.80
CA ASP A 106 3.28 -9.59 11.72
C ASP A 106 4.43 -8.77 11.11
N GLY A 107 4.41 -8.61 9.78
CA GLY A 107 5.33 -7.77 9.04
C GLY A 107 5.24 -8.06 7.56
N PHE A 108 4.97 -7.04 6.75
CA PHE A 108 4.85 -7.20 5.30
C PHE A 108 5.31 -5.96 4.55
N VAL A 109 5.51 -6.17 3.24
CA VAL A 109 5.83 -5.14 2.26
C VAL A 109 4.57 -4.86 1.46
N SER A 110 4.28 -3.59 1.16
CA SER A 110 3.03 -3.21 0.50
C SER A 110 3.23 -2.36 -0.75
N LEU A 111 2.28 -2.51 -1.67
CA LEU A 111 1.80 -1.45 -2.54
C LEU A 111 0.43 -1.05 -2.00
N ASN A 112 0.20 0.24 -1.76
CA ASN A 112 -1.14 0.75 -1.46
C ASN A 112 -1.55 1.80 -2.49
N LEU A 113 -2.80 1.73 -2.96
CA LEU A 113 -3.40 2.77 -3.79
C LEU A 113 -4.51 3.44 -2.98
N LEU A 114 -4.21 4.64 -2.49
CA LEU A 114 -5.03 5.35 -1.51
C LEU A 114 -5.78 6.51 -2.18
N ASP A 115 -7.11 6.45 -2.19
CA ASP A 115 -7.94 7.57 -2.61
C ASP A 115 -8.41 8.37 -1.39
N PHE A 116 -7.63 9.38 -1.02
CA PHE A 116 -7.99 10.29 0.07
C PHE A 116 -9.15 11.24 -0.25
N THR A 117 -9.81 11.12 -1.41
CA THR A 117 -11.07 11.84 -1.71
C THR A 117 -12.29 11.00 -1.40
N THR A 118 -12.14 9.67 -1.30
CA THR A 118 -13.26 8.73 -1.14
C THR A 118 -13.07 7.72 -0.03
N GLY A 119 -11.88 7.63 0.56
CA GLY A 119 -11.56 6.64 1.59
C GLY A 119 -11.08 5.31 1.04
N ALA A 120 -10.96 5.14 -0.27
CA ALA A 120 -10.64 3.83 -0.84
C ALA A 120 -9.16 3.45 -0.65
N ALA A 121 -8.94 2.16 -0.44
CA ALA A 121 -7.64 1.51 -0.41
C ALA A 121 -7.68 0.25 -1.29
N LEU A 122 -6.81 0.19 -2.30
CA LEU A 122 -6.58 -1.00 -3.12
C LEU A 122 -5.11 -1.40 -2.97
N ASP A 123 -4.86 -2.49 -2.26
CA ASP A 123 -3.50 -2.79 -1.82
C ASP A 123 -3.07 -4.23 -2.14
N PHE A 124 -1.76 -4.42 -2.21
CA PHE A 124 -1.12 -5.72 -2.08
C PHE A 124 -0.24 -5.74 -0.85
N PHE A 125 -0.44 -6.74 0.01
CA PHE A 125 0.40 -7.01 1.17
C PHE A 125 1.22 -8.26 0.87
N VAL A 126 2.54 -8.20 1.03
CA VAL A 126 3.46 -9.25 0.60
C VAL A 126 4.37 -9.65 1.75
N GLY A 127 4.21 -10.88 2.24
CA GLY A 127 5.03 -11.50 3.25
C GLY A 127 6.09 -12.45 2.67
N ASN A 128 6.63 -13.31 3.52
CA ASN A 128 7.60 -14.32 3.10
C ASN A 128 6.97 -15.41 2.23
N ASP A 129 5.77 -15.87 2.59
CA ASP A 129 5.12 -17.11 2.14
C ASP A 129 3.62 -16.94 1.84
N THR A 130 3.07 -15.76 2.14
CA THR A 130 1.69 -15.38 1.86
C THR A 130 1.68 -13.97 1.28
N TYR A 131 0.73 -13.69 0.39
CA TYR A 131 0.35 -12.32 0.04
C TYR A 131 -1.15 -12.15 0.23
N ALA A 132 -1.61 -10.90 0.34
CA ALA A 132 -3.03 -10.58 0.31
C ALA A 132 -3.30 -9.46 -0.69
N SER A 133 -4.43 -9.57 -1.39
CA SER A 133 -5.06 -8.41 -2.02
C SER A 133 -6.04 -7.78 -1.05
N VAL A 134 -6.03 -6.46 -0.93
CA VAL A 134 -6.86 -5.70 0.00
C VAL A 134 -7.74 -4.74 -0.78
N TYR A 135 -9.01 -4.72 -0.42
CA TYR A 135 -10.00 -3.81 -0.95
C TYR A 135 -10.79 -3.24 0.23
N GLY A 136 -10.70 -1.94 0.43
CA GLY A 136 -11.35 -1.29 1.56
C GLY A 136 -11.85 0.11 1.22
N ILE A 137 -12.86 0.53 1.97
CA ILE A 137 -13.25 1.93 2.15
C ILE A 137 -13.06 2.22 3.64
N LEU A 138 -12.11 3.11 3.94
CA LEU A 138 -11.62 3.36 5.29
C LEU A 138 -11.89 4.82 5.70
N PRO A 139 -12.13 5.07 7.00
CA PRO A 139 -12.27 6.42 7.53
C PRO A 139 -10.88 7.05 7.74
N PHE A 140 -10.15 7.35 6.65
CA PHE A 140 -8.86 8.02 6.76
C PHE A 140 -9.01 9.39 7.46
N PRO A 141 -8.03 9.80 8.29
CA PRO A 141 -8.07 11.12 8.92
C PRO A 141 -8.23 12.26 7.89
N GLY A 142 -9.26 13.08 8.07
CA GLY A 142 -9.55 14.23 7.22
C GLY A 142 -10.27 13.92 5.89
N VAL A 143 -10.68 12.67 5.67
CA VAL A 143 -11.37 12.26 4.44
C VAL A 143 -12.86 12.08 4.69
N GLU A 144 -13.68 12.75 3.88
CA GLU A 144 -15.13 12.56 3.87
C GLU A 144 -15.50 11.48 2.86
N VAL A 145 -15.87 10.30 3.36
CA VAL A 145 -16.27 9.16 2.51
C VAL A 145 -17.70 9.38 2.00
N PRO A 146 -17.97 9.33 0.68
CA PRO A 146 -19.31 9.45 0.13
C PRO A 146 -20.30 8.44 0.73
N GLU A 147 -21.55 8.84 0.85
CA GLU A 147 -22.62 7.91 1.23
C GLU A 147 -22.89 6.89 0.11
N SER A 148 -23.26 5.68 0.50
CA SER A 148 -23.75 4.64 -0.42
C SER A 148 -24.87 3.85 0.24
N ASP A 149 -25.59 3.05 -0.54
CA ASP A 149 -26.61 2.12 -0.04
C ASP A 149 -26.02 0.83 0.54
N LYS A 150 -24.68 0.68 0.56
CA LYS A 150 -23.94 -0.48 1.08
C LYS A 150 -23.21 -0.14 2.38
N THR A 151 -22.57 -1.16 2.98
CA THR A 151 -21.67 -0.98 4.12
C THR A 151 -20.63 0.09 3.81
N ARG A 152 -20.68 1.21 4.53
CA ARG A 152 -19.87 2.39 4.25
C ARG A 152 -18.37 2.19 4.48
N PHE A 153 -18.00 1.47 5.55
CA PHE A 153 -16.61 1.21 5.89
C PHE A 153 -16.35 -0.28 5.95
N PHE A 154 -15.33 -0.74 5.24
CA PHE A 154 -14.91 -2.12 5.23
C PHE A 154 -13.44 -2.22 4.81
N CYS A 155 -12.81 -3.32 5.15
CA CYS A 155 -11.49 -3.70 4.65
C CYS A 155 -11.48 -5.21 4.48
N ILE A 156 -11.41 -5.69 3.24
CA ILE A 156 -11.53 -7.10 2.91
C ILE A 156 -10.18 -7.59 2.39
N PHE A 157 -9.63 -8.56 3.10
CA PHE A 157 -8.38 -9.23 2.81
C PHE A 157 -8.65 -10.55 2.11
N LYS A 158 -7.93 -10.82 1.02
CA LYS A 158 -7.91 -12.12 0.38
C LYS A 158 -6.47 -12.61 0.32
N GLU A 159 -6.13 -13.50 1.25
CA GLU A 159 -4.82 -14.15 1.36
C GLU A 159 -4.69 -15.31 0.37
N GLU A 160 -3.50 -15.47 -0.20
CA GLU A 160 -3.14 -16.53 -1.15
C GLU A 160 -1.65 -16.86 -1.02
N THR A 161 -1.26 -18.05 -1.51
CA THR A 161 0.13 -18.54 -1.45
C THR A 161 0.72 -18.87 -2.83
N ASP A 162 -0.03 -18.66 -3.92
CA ASP A 162 0.43 -18.93 -5.29
C ASP A 162 1.25 -17.75 -5.85
N PHE A 163 2.54 -17.73 -5.52
CA PHE A 163 3.55 -16.80 -5.99
C PHE A 163 4.94 -17.44 -5.80
N GLN A 164 6.02 -16.71 -6.06
CA GLN A 164 7.39 -17.15 -5.75
C GLN A 164 7.83 -16.55 -4.41
N PRO A 165 7.78 -17.31 -3.29
CA PRO A 165 8.12 -16.80 -1.96
C PRO A 165 9.51 -16.17 -1.93
N ARG A 166 9.64 -14.99 -1.32
CA ARG A 166 10.90 -14.25 -1.15
C ARG A 166 11.63 -13.84 -2.44
N GLU A 167 11.00 -14.01 -3.59
CA GLU A 167 11.50 -13.56 -4.89
C GLU A 167 10.69 -12.37 -5.42
N PHE A 168 11.16 -11.78 -6.52
CA PHE A 168 10.39 -10.77 -7.23
C PHE A 168 9.17 -11.42 -7.89
N ASN A 169 8.00 -10.90 -7.58
CA ASN A 169 6.75 -11.23 -8.27
C ASN A 169 6.16 -9.95 -8.84
N THR A 170 5.46 -10.07 -9.97
CA THR A 170 4.77 -8.93 -10.57
C THR A 170 3.38 -8.80 -9.97
N TYR A 171 3.07 -7.63 -9.43
CA TYR A 171 1.77 -7.30 -8.86
C TYR A 171 1.11 -6.22 -9.72
N ARG A 172 -0.18 -6.39 -10.00
CA ARG A 172 -0.95 -5.41 -10.77
C ARG A 172 -2.32 -5.17 -10.18
N ILE A 173 -2.69 -3.90 -10.05
CA ILE A 173 -4.04 -3.46 -9.70
C ILE A 173 -4.57 -2.62 -10.85
N THR A 174 -5.73 -2.97 -11.38
CA THR A 174 -6.45 -2.19 -12.39
C THR A 174 -7.77 -1.75 -11.82
N TYR A 175 -8.10 -0.47 -11.95
CA TYR A 175 -9.44 0.06 -11.66
C TYR A 175 -10.06 0.60 -12.94
N HIS A 176 -11.23 0.08 -13.28
CA HIS A 176 -12.06 0.56 -14.36
C HIS A 176 -13.23 1.37 -13.79
N ARG A 177 -13.18 2.69 -13.98
CA ARG A 177 -14.16 3.61 -13.41
C ARG A 177 -15.53 3.50 -14.06
N GLY A 178 -15.57 3.33 -15.39
CA GLY A 178 -16.82 3.12 -16.13
C GLY A 178 -17.63 1.90 -15.68
N ASN A 179 -16.93 0.81 -15.35
CA ASN A 179 -17.54 -0.49 -15.01
C ASN A 179 -17.64 -0.77 -13.51
N ASP A 180 -17.16 0.14 -12.65
CA ASP A 180 -17.07 -0.07 -11.20
C ASP A 180 -16.37 -1.39 -10.85
N GLU A 181 -15.20 -1.59 -11.45
CA GLU A 181 -14.49 -2.86 -11.36
C GLU A 181 -13.03 -2.67 -10.95
N VAL A 182 -12.58 -3.48 -9.98
CA VAL A 182 -11.17 -3.60 -9.61
C VAL A 182 -10.70 -5.01 -9.94
N ILE A 183 -9.52 -5.12 -10.54
CA ILE A 183 -8.88 -6.39 -10.87
C ILE A 183 -7.49 -6.40 -10.24
N PHE A 184 -7.19 -7.45 -9.48
CA PHE A 184 -5.87 -7.73 -8.94
C PHE A 184 -5.27 -8.91 -9.69
N ALA A 185 -4.00 -8.78 -10.07
CA ALA A 185 -3.25 -9.86 -10.70
C ALA A 185 -1.86 -10.02 -10.08
N VAL A 186 -1.41 -11.27 -10.00
CA VAL A 186 -0.05 -11.66 -9.58
C VAL A 186 0.55 -12.52 -10.69
N ASN A 187 1.76 -12.16 -11.15
CA ASN A 187 2.47 -12.85 -12.22
C ASN A 187 1.63 -13.04 -13.50
N GLY A 188 0.75 -12.07 -13.80
CA GLY A 188 -0.13 -12.09 -14.95
C GLY A 188 -1.43 -12.90 -14.77
N VAL A 189 -1.61 -13.59 -13.64
CA VAL A 189 -2.82 -14.35 -13.30
C VAL A 189 -3.75 -13.46 -12.48
N GLU A 190 -5.03 -13.40 -12.84
CA GLU A 190 -6.05 -12.72 -12.04
C GLU A 190 -6.30 -13.50 -10.74
N VAL A 191 -6.16 -12.81 -9.60
CA VAL A 191 -6.31 -13.41 -8.27
C VAL A 191 -7.54 -12.90 -7.54
N ARG A 192 -8.05 -11.74 -7.93
CA ARG A 192 -9.26 -11.14 -7.37
C ARG A 192 -9.88 -10.17 -8.35
N ARG A 193 -11.22 -10.14 -8.36
CA ARG A 193 -12.01 -9.16 -9.09
C ARG A 193 -13.18 -8.72 -8.24
N GLU A 194 -13.30 -7.42 -8.07
CA GLU A 194 -14.42 -6.78 -7.38
C GLU A 194 -15.26 -6.04 -8.40
N ARG A 195 -16.58 -6.24 -8.36
CA ARG A 195 -17.53 -5.58 -9.24
C ARG A 195 -18.51 -4.76 -8.41
N GLN A 196 -19.09 -3.73 -9.02
CA GLN A 196 -20.03 -2.84 -8.35
C GLN A 196 -19.39 -2.19 -7.12
N VAL A 197 -18.16 -1.69 -7.29
CA VAL A 197 -17.50 -0.81 -6.32
C VAL A 197 -18.49 0.28 -5.91
N PRO A 198 -18.77 0.47 -4.60
CA PRO A 198 -19.92 1.24 -4.13
C PRO A 198 -19.80 2.74 -4.40
N ILE A 199 -18.59 3.22 -4.69
CA ILE A 199 -18.27 4.63 -4.93
C ILE A 199 -17.27 4.74 -6.08
N LYS A 200 -17.29 5.86 -6.81
CA LYS A 200 -16.32 6.13 -7.87
C LYS A 200 -14.99 6.53 -7.26
N LEU A 201 -13.91 5.82 -7.61
CA LEU A 201 -12.56 6.17 -7.18
C LEU A 201 -12.00 7.21 -8.17
N ASN A 202 -11.45 8.29 -7.67
CA ASN A 202 -11.15 9.48 -8.48
C ASN A 202 -9.66 9.61 -8.76
N GLN A 203 -8.84 9.29 -7.77
CA GLN A 203 -7.39 9.41 -7.85
C GLN A 203 -6.72 8.50 -6.84
N PHE A 204 -5.46 8.17 -7.08
CA PHE A 204 -4.67 7.37 -6.16
C PHE A 204 -3.39 8.09 -5.79
N THR A 205 -3.21 8.31 -4.48
CA THR A 205 -1.88 8.45 -3.90
C THR A 205 -1.27 7.06 -3.84
N VAL A 206 -0.18 6.86 -4.59
CA VAL A 206 0.48 5.56 -4.60
C VAL A 206 1.43 5.51 -3.41
N ALA A 207 1.38 4.43 -2.65
CA ALA A 207 2.25 4.23 -1.49
C ALA A 207 3.04 2.93 -1.56
N LEU A 208 4.29 3.00 -1.10
CA LEU A 208 5.19 1.86 -0.93
C LEU A 208 5.52 1.75 0.56
N GLY A 209 5.12 0.64 1.19
CA GLY A 209 5.11 0.53 2.64
C GLY A 209 5.78 -0.71 3.23
N ILE A 210 6.35 -0.55 4.40
CA ILE A 210 6.61 -1.61 5.37
C ILE A 210 5.61 -1.42 6.50
N MET A 211 4.85 -2.47 6.80
CA MET A 211 3.68 -2.39 7.67
C MET A 211 3.53 -3.66 8.51
N THR A 212 2.65 -3.56 9.49
CA THR A 212 2.07 -4.64 10.30
C THR A 212 0.57 -4.38 10.41
N GLU A 213 -0.26 -5.39 10.58
CA GLU A 213 -1.71 -5.23 10.75
C GLU A 213 -2.18 -5.97 12.00
N LYS A 214 -1.43 -5.84 13.10
CA LYS A 214 -1.81 -6.39 14.40
C LYS A 214 -2.80 -5.45 15.09
N ASP A 215 -3.96 -5.98 15.46
CA ASP A 215 -4.94 -5.23 16.22
C ASP A 215 -4.32 -4.70 17.53
N LEU A 216 -4.64 -3.46 17.86
CA LEU A 216 -4.34 -2.91 19.17
C LEU A 216 -5.06 -3.72 20.26
N THR A 217 -4.38 -3.97 21.36
CA THR A 217 -4.98 -4.56 22.56
C THR A 217 -5.40 -3.45 23.53
N PRO A 218 -6.14 -3.77 24.60
CA PRO A 218 -6.42 -2.80 25.66
C PRO A 218 -5.15 -2.19 26.30
N GLU A 219 -4.03 -2.91 26.27
CA GLU A 219 -2.73 -2.47 26.79
C GLU A 219 -1.91 -1.65 25.78
N GLY A 220 -2.36 -1.55 24.54
CA GLY A 220 -1.73 -0.77 23.46
C GLY A 220 -1.25 -1.63 22.29
N SER A 221 -0.21 -1.18 21.62
CA SER A 221 0.29 -1.84 20.41
C SER A 221 1.14 -3.06 20.74
N VAL A 222 0.82 -4.18 20.05
CA VAL A 222 1.57 -5.45 20.05
C VAL A 222 2.25 -5.72 18.70
N SER A 223 2.25 -4.74 17.80
CA SER A 223 2.73 -4.92 16.43
C SER A 223 4.24 -5.05 16.30
N VAL A 224 5.01 -4.67 17.32
CA VAL A 224 6.47 -4.71 17.31
C VAL A 224 7.00 -5.56 18.45
N HIS A 225 7.84 -6.55 18.11
CA HIS A 225 8.45 -7.49 19.06
C HIS A 225 9.89 -7.87 18.72
N GLY A 226 10.52 -7.17 17.76
CA GLY A 226 11.93 -7.35 17.39
C GLY A 226 12.15 -7.89 15.97
N GLN A 227 11.09 -7.93 15.17
CA GLN A 227 11.15 -8.35 13.78
C GLN A 227 11.80 -7.30 12.86
N THR A 228 12.20 -7.74 11.67
CA THR A 228 12.74 -6.89 10.60
C THR A 228 12.06 -7.24 9.29
N VAL A 229 11.71 -6.21 8.52
CA VAL A 229 11.16 -6.35 7.17
C VAL A 229 12.15 -5.78 6.17
N ILE A 230 12.39 -6.51 5.08
CA ILE A 230 13.18 -6.09 3.94
C ILE A 230 12.26 -6.01 2.73
N ALA A 231 12.11 -4.80 2.22
CA ALA A 231 11.30 -4.47 1.06
C ALA A 231 12.17 -4.13 -0.14
N GLU A 232 11.77 -4.63 -1.30
CA GLU A 232 12.31 -4.20 -2.58
C GLU A 232 11.19 -3.95 -3.57
N TRP A 233 11.20 -2.77 -4.19
CA TRP A 233 10.24 -2.36 -5.21
C TRP A 233 10.95 -1.93 -6.48
N THR A 234 10.42 -2.35 -7.63
CA THR A 234 10.76 -1.73 -8.92
C THR A 234 9.95 -0.45 -9.11
N PRO A 235 10.30 0.38 -10.11
CA PRO A 235 9.42 1.44 -10.56
C PRO A 235 8.04 0.87 -10.95
N ILE A 236 7.00 1.65 -10.73
CA ILE A 236 5.63 1.29 -11.06
C ILE A 236 5.33 1.80 -12.46
N LYS A 237 4.92 0.90 -13.33
CA LYS A 237 4.32 1.22 -14.62
C LYS A 237 2.85 1.56 -14.41
N VAL A 238 2.45 2.77 -14.81
CA VAL A 238 1.07 3.21 -14.78
C VAL A 238 0.54 3.38 -16.21
N THR A 239 -0.48 2.61 -16.55
CA THR A 239 -1.10 2.61 -17.88
C THR A 239 -2.53 3.11 -17.79
N TYR A 240 -2.94 3.94 -18.75
CA TYR A 240 -4.30 4.45 -18.88
C TYR A 240 -4.91 3.93 -20.18
N GLN A 241 -6.20 3.62 -20.15
CA GLN A 241 -7.00 3.39 -21.34
C GLN A 241 -8.30 4.18 -21.21
N ASP A 242 -8.62 4.99 -22.21
CA ASP A 242 -9.88 5.74 -22.31
C ASP A 242 -11.06 4.85 -22.70
#